data_AF-A0AAJ6P8Q8-F1
#
_entry.id   AF-A0AAJ6P8Q8-F1
#
_cell.length_a   1.000
_cell.length_b   1.000
_cell.length_c   1.000
_cell.angle_alpha   90.00
_cell.angle_beta   90.00
_cell.angle_gamma   90.00
#
_symmetry.space_group_name_H-M   'P 1'
#
loop_
_entity.id
_entity.type
_entity.pdbx_description
1 polymer ?
#
loop_
_entity_poly.entity_id
_entity_poly.type
_entity_poly.pdbx_seq_one_letter_code
_entity_poly.pdbx_strand_id
1 'polypeptide(L)'
;MVVNLTKRLSVLTVTIFALITFMPGIAWETTGQVYTASDIVLAQVTNAASNFASLSEINLTPQQRQQLQGIRQRRNREINAVLNSSQRTQLAHNLRSGNDINQALETLNLQPEQQELVKAIIQFTNLKMKAILSRHSIQLGQK
;
A
#
# COMPACT_ATOMS: atom_id res chain seq x y z
N MET A 1 -16.98 -39.77 23.69
CA MET A 1 -17.00 -40.13 22.27
C MET A 1 -16.38 -38.98 21.48
N VAL A 2 -15.12 -39.14 21.08
CA VAL A 2 -14.29 -38.11 20.42
C VAL A 2 -14.46 -38.30 18.91
N VAL A 3 -14.99 -37.29 18.21
CA VAL A 3 -15.24 -37.39 16.76
C VAL A 3 -14.55 -36.25 16.01
N ASN A 4 -13.36 -36.56 15.52
CA ASN A 4 -12.76 -36.18 14.22
C ASN A 4 -13.10 -34.79 13.63
N LEU A 5 -12.48 -33.72 14.17
CA LEU A 5 -12.41 -32.41 13.51
C LEU A 5 -11.18 -32.26 12.58
N THR A 6 -10.30 -33.25 12.52
CA THR A 6 -9.04 -33.20 11.75
C THR A 6 -9.19 -33.51 10.27
N LYS A 7 -10.37 -33.97 9.80
CA LYS A 7 -10.57 -34.40 8.41
C LYS A 7 -11.09 -33.31 7.46
N ARG A 8 -11.49 -32.13 7.95
CA ARG A 8 -12.05 -31.06 7.10
C ARG A 8 -11.06 -29.94 6.73
N LEU A 9 -9.83 -29.96 7.26
CA LEU A 9 -8.81 -28.96 6.91
C LEU A 9 -8.03 -29.31 5.64
N SER A 10 -8.12 -30.55 5.13
CA SER A 10 -7.26 -31.03 4.05
C SER A 10 -7.83 -30.90 2.62
N VAL A 11 -9.08 -30.46 2.46
CA VAL A 11 -9.75 -30.42 1.13
C VAL A 11 -9.76 -29.01 0.52
N LEU A 12 -9.47 -27.96 1.29
CA LEU A 12 -9.46 -26.57 0.79
C LEU A 12 -8.13 -26.13 0.17
N THR A 13 -7.05 -26.89 0.34
CA THR A 13 -5.73 -26.56 -0.23
C THR A 13 -5.55 -27.00 -1.69
N VAL A 14 -6.40 -27.88 -2.21
CA VAL A 14 -6.27 -28.43 -3.57
C VAL A 14 -7.01 -27.60 -4.63
N THR A 15 -7.98 -26.77 -4.25
CA THR A 15 -8.83 -26.02 -5.19
C THR A 15 -8.25 -24.70 -5.72
N ILE A 16 -7.06 -24.26 -5.28
CA ILE A 16 -6.47 -22.98 -5.73
C ILE A 16 -5.50 -23.16 -6.91
N PHE A 17 -5.05 -24.39 -7.21
CA PHE A 17 -4.02 -24.62 -8.24
C PHE A 17 -4.57 -24.84 -9.67
N ALA A 18 -5.89 -24.83 -9.86
CA ALA A 18 -6.52 -25.23 -11.13
C ALA A 18 -7.03 -24.05 -12.00
N LEU A 19 -6.47 -22.84 -11.85
CA LEU A 19 -6.87 -21.67 -12.64
C LEU A 19 -5.71 -21.04 -13.45
N ILE A 20 -4.71 -21.83 -13.85
CA ILE A 20 -3.56 -21.34 -14.64
C ILE A 20 -3.57 -21.84 -16.10
N THR A 21 -4.48 -22.74 -16.49
CA THR A 21 -4.41 -23.40 -17.82
C THR A 21 -5.46 -22.93 -18.82
N PHE A 22 -5.71 -21.62 -18.93
CA PHE A 22 -6.54 -21.09 -20.02
C PHE A 22 -5.86 -19.87 -20.68
N MET A 23 -4.79 -20.14 -21.41
CA MET A 23 -4.30 -19.23 -22.46
C MET A 23 -4.68 -19.83 -23.82
N PRO A 24 -5.48 -19.15 -24.66
CA PRO A 24 -5.51 -19.45 -26.08
C PRO A 24 -4.22 -18.90 -26.70
N GLY A 25 -3.55 -19.75 -27.47
CA GLY A 25 -2.34 -19.41 -28.22
C GLY A 25 -2.62 -18.28 -29.22
N ILE A 26 -1.80 -17.25 -29.16
CA ILE A 26 -1.75 -16.19 -30.17
C ILE A 26 -0.55 -16.47 -31.07
N ALA A 27 -0.89 -16.68 -32.33
CA ALA A 27 0.03 -16.90 -33.43
C ALA A 27 1.00 -15.72 -33.58
N TRP A 28 2.19 -16.03 -34.05
CA TRP A 28 3.23 -15.08 -34.36
C TRP A 28 2.88 -14.41 -35.68
N GLU A 29 2.56 -13.12 -35.65
CA GLU A 29 2.63 -12.29 -36.85
C GLU A 29 3.55 -11.10 -36.59
N THR A 30 4.50 -10.99 -37.52
CA THR A 30 5.56 -10.00 -37.58
C THR A 30 5.01 -8.65 -38.06
N THR A 31 5.73 -7.59 -37.68
CA THR A 31 5.74 -6.23 -38.25
C THR A 31 4.92 -5.17 -37.51
N GLY A 32 5.66 -4.20 -36.96
CA GLY A 32 5.13 -2.89 -36.57
C GLY A 32 5.74 -2.38 -35.28
N GLN A 33 6.89 -1.70 -35.35
CA GLN A 33 7.34 -0.84 -34.26
C GLN A 33 6.29 0.27 -34.05
N VAL A 34 5.42 0.08 -33.08
CA VAL A 34 4.60 1.15 -32.52
C VAL A 34 5.34 1.63 -31.28
N TYR A 35 5.99 2.78 -31.39
CA TYR A 35 6.45 3.56 -30.24
C TYR A 35 5.21 3.97 -29.46
N THR A 36 4.76 3.12 -28.53
CA THR A 36 3.62 3.44 -27.68
C THR A 36 4.07 4.50 -26.68
N ALA A 37 3.32 5.60 -26.63
CA ALA A 37 3.49 6.74 -25.73
C ALA A 37 3.28 6.40 -24.23
N SER A 38 3.55 5.16 -23.84
CA SER A 38 3.39 4.64 -22.47
C SER A 38 4.59 4.99 -21.59
N ASP A 39 5.79 5.10 -22.17
CA ASP A 39 7.01 5.47 -21.43
C ASP A 39 7.01 6.96 -21.03
N ILE A 40 6.39 7.82 -21.83
CA ILE A 40 6.31 9.26 -21.54
C ILE A 40 5.37 9.52 -20.36
N VAL A 41 4.29 8.74 -20.23
CA VAL A 41 3.33 8.89 -19.12
C VAL A 41 3.94 8.40 -17.79
N LEU A 42 4.72 7.31 -17.81
CA LEU A 42 5.35 6.80 -16.58
C LEU A 42 6.45 7.74 -16.05
N ALA A 43 7.23 8.36 -16.94
CA ALA A 43 8.25 9.33 -16.57
C ALA A 43 7.68 10.68 -16.09
N GLN A 44 6.52 11.11 -16.55
CA GLN A 44 5.86 12.31 -16.00
C GLN A 44 5.29 12.08 -14.59
N VAL A 45 4.80 10.87 -14.28
CA VAL A 45 4.27 10.54 -12.96
C VAL A 45 5.36 10.51 -11.88
N THR A 46 6.60 10.16 -12.24
CA THR A 46 7.75 10.14 -11.34
C THR A 46 8.31 11.55 -11.10
N ASN A 47 8.41 12.39 -12.13
CA ASN A 47 8.84 13.79 -11.98
C ASN A 47 7.79 14.67 -11.26
N ALA A 48 6.51 14.37 -11.43
CA ALA A 48 5.46 14.98 -10.63
C ALA A 48 5.46 14.45 -9.18
N ALA A 49 6.20 13.38 -8.83
CA ALA A 49 6.25 12.86 -7.47
C ALA A 49 7.29 13.57 -6.59
N SER A 50 8.39 14.06 -7.15
CA SER A 50 9.46 14.73 -6.42
C SER A 50 9.07 16.14 -5.93
N ASN A 51 8.12 16.80 -6.60
CA ASN A 51 7.64 18.13 -6.23
C ASN A 51 6.61 18.15 -5.07
N PHE A 52 6.23 16.98 -4.51
CA PHE A 52 5.24 16.89 -3.42
C PHE A 52 5.85 16.90 -2.02
N ALA A 53 7.16 17.15 -1.88
CA ALA A 53 7.78 17.32 -0.56
C ALA A 53 7.15 18.48 0.27
N SER A 54 6.39 19.39 -0.36
CA SER A 54 5.68 20.49 0.31
C SER A 54 4.17 20.24 0.53
N LEU A 55 3.78 19.00 0.88
CA LEU A 55 2.37 18.70 1.26
C LEU A 55 1.89 19.40 2.54
N SER A 56 2.78 20.06 3.28
CA SER A 56 2.42 20.80 4.50
C SER A 56 1.64 22.09 4.23
N GLU A 57 1.65 22.60 3.00
CA GLU A 57 1.02 23.87 2.60
C GLU A 57 -0.32 23.71 1.86
N ILE A 58 -0.82 22.49 1.66
CA ILE A 58 -2.10 22.31 0.95
C ILE A 58 -3.27 22.60 1.89
N ASN A 59 -4.10 23.57 1.52
CA ASN A 59 -5.39 23.83 2.14
C ASN A 59 -6.37 22.69 1.87
N LEU A 60 -6.34 21.66 2.72
CA LEU A 60 -7.22 20.51 2.62
C LEU A 60 -8.65 20.84 3.05
N THR A 61 -9.63 20.42 2.23
CA THR A 61 -11.05 20.44 2.61
C THR A 61 -11.31 19.52 3.82
N PRO A 62 -12.37 19.76 4.61
CA PRO A 62 -12.73 18.89 5.74
C PRO A 62 -12.90 17.42 5.33
N GLN A 63 -13.54 17.17 4.19
CA GLN A 63 -13.75 15.82 3.65
C GLN A 63 -12.42 15.12 3.36
N GLN A 64 -11.45 15.81 2.74
CA GLN A 64 -10.14 15.22 2.48
C GLN A 64 -9.38 14.92 3.76
N ARG A 65 -9.42 15.83 4.74
CA ARG A 65 -8.81 15.59 6.06
C ARG A 65 -9.38 14.30 6.66
N GLN A 66 -10.69 14.12 6.60
CA GLN A 66 -11.34 12.90 7.09
C GLN A 66 -10.89 11.65 6.32
N GLN A 67 -10.81 11.70 4.99
CA GLN A 67 -10.34 10.56 4.18
C GLN A 67 -8.89 10.19 4.48
N LEU A 68 -8.01 11.20 4.61
CA LEU A 68 -6.60 10.99 4.96
C LEU A 68 -6.45 10.41 6.37
N GLN A 69 -7.25 10.87 7.32
CA GLN A 69 -7.28 10.27 8.66
C GLN A 69 -7.74 8.80 8.61
N GLY A 70 -8.77 8.49 7.83
CA GLY A 70 -9.21 7.10 7.62
C GLY A 70 -8.10 6.21 7.05
N ILE A 71 -7.34 6.70 6.06
CA ILE A 71 -6.20 5.98 5.51
C ILE A 71 -5.11 5.76 6.57
N ARG A 72 -4.77 6.80 7.35
CA ARG A 72 -3.76 6.70 8.41
C ARG A 72 -4.17 5.69 9.49
N GLN A 73 -5.43 5.70 9.91
CA GLN A 73 -5.95 4.73 10.87
C GLN A 73 -5.89 3.30 10.32
N ARG A 74 -6.26 3.10 9.06
CA ARG A 74 -6.16 1.79 8.41
C ARG A 74 -4.72 1.29 8.35
N ARG A 75 -3.79 2.13 7.91
CA ARG A 75 -2.34 1.83 7.93
C ARG A 75 -1.88 1.39 9.32
N ASN A 76 -2.28 2.12 10.37
CA ASN A 76 -1.90 1.77 11.74
C ASN A 76 -2.42 0.38 12.16
N ARG A 77 -3.63 0.00 11.74
CA ARG A 77 -4.19 -1.35 11.99
C ARG A 77 -3.41 -2.43 11.24
N GLU A 78 -3.10 -2.19 9.96
CA GLU A 78 -2.34 -3.11 9.12
C GLU A 78 -0.92 -3.32 9.66
N ILE A 79 -0.23 -2.25 10.06
CA ILE A 79 1.07 -2.32 10.74
C ILE A 79 0.96 -3.13 12.03
N ASN A 80 -0.02 -2.80 12.89
CA ASN A 80 -0.19 -3.54 14.15
C ASN A 80 -0.40 -5.04 13.92
N ALA A 81 -1.09 -5.44 12.84
CA ALA A 81 -1.30 -6.84 12.51
C ALA A 81 0.01 -7.59 12.19
N VAL A 82 1.01 -6.90 11.62
CA VAL A 82 2.34 -7.46 11.31
C VAL A 82 3.23 -7.58 12.57
N LEU A 83 3.05 -6.66 13.52
CA LEU A 83 3.89 -6.58 14.71
C LEU A 83 3.45 -7.57 15.81
N ASN A 84 4.42 -8.04 16.60
CA ASN A 84 4.17 -8.79 17.82
C ASN A 84 3.82 -7.87 19.01
N SER A 85 3.42 -8.45 20.14
CA SER A 85 2.95 -7.68 21.31
C SER A 85 4.00 -6.71 21.89
N SER A 86 5.27 -7.13 21.92
CA SER A 86 6.37 -6.28 22.43
C SER A 86 6.61 -5.09 21.50
N GLN A 87 6.72 -5.35 20.20
CA GLN A 87 6.89 -4.33 19.16
C GLN A 87 5.73 -3.32 19.15
N ARG A 88 4.48 -3.77 19.33
CA ARG A 88 3.31 -2.88 19.45
C ARG A 88 3.40 -1.94 20.65
N THR A 89 3.88 -2.45 21.77
CA THR A 89 4.05 -1.66 23.00
C THR A 89 5.12 -0.59 22.80
N GLN A 90 6.26 -0.97 22.23
CA GLN A 90 7.35 -0.04 21.91
C GLN A 90 6.91 1.02 20.87
N LEU A 91 6.20 0.60 19.83
CA LEU A 91 5.63 1.52 18.83
C LEU A 91 4.72 2.56 19.49
N ALA A 92 3.80 2.10 20.35
CA ALA A 92 2.87 2.97 21.04
C ALA A 92 3.56 3.89 22.07
N HIS A 93 4.69 3.47 22.63
CA HIS A 93 5.52 4.32 23.48
C HIS A 93 6.17 5.43 22.66
N ASN A 94 6.87 5.09 21.57
CA ASN A 94 7.57 6.07 20.72
C ASN A 94 6.61 7.11 20.13
N LEU A 95 5.42 6.68 19.68
CA LEU A 95 4.38 7.59 19.19
C LEU A 95 3.91 8.58 20.26
N ARG A 96 3.83 8.17 21.54
CA ARG A 96 3.48 9.05 22.65
C ARG A 96 4.63 9.99 23.02
N SER A 97 5.87 9.57 22.79
CA SER A 97 7.07 10.37 23.01
C SER A 97 7.30 11.44 21.92
N GLY A 98 6.42 11.52 20.92
CA GLY A 98 6.43 12.56 19.90
C GLY A 98 7.07 12.15 18.57
N ASN A 99 7.55 10.91 18.45
CA ASN A 99 8.06 10.40 17.18
C ASN A 99 6.93 10.28 16.15
N ASP A 100 7.22 10.62 14.90
CA ASP A 100 6.31 10.27 13.81
C ASP A 100 6.32 8.76 13.56
N ILE A 101 5.36 8.29 12.76
CA ILE A 101 5.19 6.85 12.52
C ILE A 101 6.43 6.18 11.89
N ASN A 102 7.14 6.85 11.00
CA ASN A 102 8.31 6.28 10.33
C ASN A 102 9.48 6.20 11.33
N GLN A 103 9.74 7.29 12.05
CA GLN A 103 10.74 7.32 13.12
C GLN A 103 10.46 6.25 14.17
N ALA A 104 9.21 6.11 14.60
CA ALA A 104 8.82 5.14 15.61
C ALA A 104 9.02 3.70 15.14
N LEU A 105 8.81 3.42 13.85
CA LEU A 105 9.02 2.10 13.25
C LEU A 105 10.50 1.76 13.07
N GLU A 106 11.35 2.74 12.74
CA GLU A 106 12.80 2.54 12.58
C GLU A 106 13.49 2.08 13.88
N THR A 107 12.93 2.46 15.04
CA THR A 107 13.46 2.02 16.35
C THR A 107 13.05 0.60 16.73
N LEU A 108 12.11 -0.02 16.00
CA LEU A 108 11.67 -1.38 16.28
C LEU A 108 12.67 -2.39 15.71
N ASN A 109 12.98 -3.41 16.51
CA ASN A 109 13.71 -4.56 16.00
C ASN A 109 12.75 -5.46 15.20
N LEU A 110 12.60 -5.18 13.90
CA LEU A 110 11.74 -5.93 12.98
C LEU A 110 12.53 -7.06 12.32
N GLN A 111 11.89 -8.23 12.18
CA GLN A 111 12.41 -9.28 11.30
C GLN A 111 12.39 -8.81 9.84
N PRO A 112 13.27 -9.33 8.96
CA PRO A 112 13.33 -8.92 7.56
C PRO A 112 11.96 -8.97 6.86
N GLU A 113 11.19 -10.03 7.10
CA GLU A 113 9.85 -10.22 6.50
C GLU A 113 8.86 -9.17 7.02
N GLN A 114 8.93 -8.84 8.32
CA GLN A 114 8.09 -7.78 8.91
C GLN A 114 8.46 -6.42 8.32
N GLN A 115 9.75 -6.17 8.10
CA GLN A 115 10.23 -4.92 7.52
C GLN A 115 9.73 -4.73 6.09
N GLU A 116 9.76 -5.78 5.27
CA GLU A 116 9.19 -5.75 3.91
C GLU A 116 7.70 -5.45 3.92
N LEU A 117 6.94 -6.15 4.77
CA LEU A 117 5.50 -5.94 4.90
C LEU A 117 5.15 -4.52 5.37
N VAL A 118 5.84 -4.01 6.39
CA VAL A 118 5.66 -2.65 6.89
C VAL A 118 5.98 -1.62 5.80
N LYS A 119 7.09 -1.82 5.07
CA LYS A 119 7.47 -0.94 3.95
C LYS A 119 6.40 -0.93 2.86
N ALA A 120 5.86 -2.09 2.49
CA ALA A 120 4.78 -2.20 1.51
C ALA A 120 3.51 -1.47 1.97
N ILE A 121 3.13 -1.62 3.24
CA ILE A 121 1.97 -0.92 3.83
C ILE A 121 2.16 0.61 3.77
N ILE A 122 3.36 1.10 4.09
CA ILE A 122 3.69 2.54 4.02
C ILE A 122 3.62 3.04 2.58
N GLN A 123 4.26 2.34 1.63
CA GLN A 123 4.27 2.73 0.23
C GLN A 123 2.85 2.77 -0.35
N PHE A 124 2.05 1.75 -0.09
CA PHE A 124 0.66 1.69 -0.52
C PHE A 124 -0.19 2.81 0.09
N THR A 125 0.03 3.13 1.36
CA THR A 125 -0.61 4.26 2.04
C THR A 125 -0.23 5.59 1.38
N ASN A 126 1.05 5.80 1.08
CA ASN A 126 1.53 7.01 0.41
C ASN A 126 0.90 7.17 -0.97
N LEU A 127 0.77 6.09 -1.75
CA LEU A 127 0.08 6.11 -3.04
C LEU A 127 -1.40 6.49 -2.90
N LYS A 128 -2.11 5.96 -1.90
CA LYS A 128 -3.51 6.33 -1.62
C LYS A 128 -3.65 7.79 -1.24
N MET A 129 -2.77 8.29 -0.37
CA MET A 129 -2.78 9.71 0.02
C MET A 129 -2.50 10.59 -1.21
N LYS A 130 -1.51 10.25 -2.04
CA LYS A 130 -1.22 10.95 -3.30
C LYS A 130 -2.44 11.00 -4.20
N ALA A 131 -3.15 9.88 -4.40
CA ALA A 131 -4.34 9.82 -5.24
C ALA A 131 -5.48 10.75 -4.75
N ILE A 132 -5.67 10.89 -3.44
CA ILE A 132 -6.66 11.84 -2.87
C ILE A 132 -6.25 13.28 -3.15
N LEU A 133 -4.97 13.59 -2.97
CA LEU A 133 -4.45 14.94 -3.09
C LEU A 133 -4.41 15.39 -4.56
N SER A 134 -3.99 14.53 -5.47
CA SER A 134 -3.95 14.81 -6.92
C SER A 134 -5.34 15.05 -7.52
N ARG A 135 -6.39 14.36 -7.05
CA ARG A 135 -7.77 14.64 -7.51
C ARG A 135 -8.22 16.06 -7.19
N HIS A 136 -7.72 16.63 -6.09
CA HIS A 136 -8.09 17.97 -5.67
C HIS A 136 -7.28 19.06 -6.34
N SER A 137 -5.99 18.84 -6.60
CA SER A 137 -5.17 19.80 -7.37
C SER A 137 -5.76 20.01 -8.77
N ILE A 138 -6.31 18.96 -9.39
CA ILE A 138 -7.03 19.07 -10.66
C ILE A 138 -8.30 19.92 -10.50
N GLN A 139 -9.03 19.77 -9.40
CA GLN A 139 -10.28 20.50 -9.15
C GLN A 139 -10.05 21.99 -8.85
N LEU A 140 -8.90 22.37 -8.28
CA LEU A 140 -8.53 23.77 -8.04
C LEU A 140 -8.03 24.47 -9.31
N GLY A 141 -7.38 23.74 -10.23
CA GLY A 141 -6.90 24.29 -11.51
C GLY A 141 -7.97 24.46 -12.59
N GLN A 142 -9.22 24.09 -12.31
CA GLN A 142 -10.37 24.26 -13.22
C GLN A 142 -11.36 25.35 -12.76
N LYS A 143 -10.94 26.22 -11.83
CA LYS A 143 -11.65 27.45 -11.47
C LYS A 143 -10.89 28.66 -12.00
#